data_AF-A0A165E1M9-F1
#
_entry.id   AF-A0A165E1M9-F1
#
_cell.length_a   1.000
_cell.length_b   1.000
_cell.length_c   1.000
_cell.angle_alpha   90.00
_cell.angle_beta   90.00
_cell.angle_gamma   90.00
#
_symmetry.space_group_name_H-M   'P 1'
#
loop_
_entity.id
_entity.type
_entity.pdbx_description
1 polymer ?
#
loop_
_entity_poly.entity_id
_entity_poly.type
_entity_poly.pdbx_seq_one_letter_code
_entity_poly.pdbx_strand_id
1 'polypeptide(L)'
;MSELAAARNRLFILVLERVGGELKCYLTEKQDMLHAYDEFAQLSVNLCRDIRANNIRMAPQSPPGFPRLASPLTGRTHNIRIIDLELALKTSFTDGAIMRSCKSYIKMLVYDL
;
A
#
# COMPACT_ATOMS: atom_id res chain seq x y z
N MET A 1 18.37 28.08 -8.77
CA MET A 1 18.55 26.65 -8.40
C MET A 1 19.22 26.63 -7.04
N SER A 2 18.55 26.15 -5.99
CA SER A 2 19.10 26.14 -4.63
C SER A 2 20.15 25.03 -4.48
N GLU A 3 21.20 25.33 -3.71
CA GLU A 3 22.42 24.52 -3.49
C GLU A 3 22.20 23.06 -3.09
N LEU A 4 21.00 22.66 -2.65
CA LEU A 4 20.70 21.29 -2.20
C LEU A 4 20.76 20.23 -3.30
N ALA A 5 20.72 20.60 -4.58
CA ALA A 5 20.82 19.63 -5.68
C ALA A 5 22.28 19.20 -6.01
N ALA A 6 23.29 19.89 -5.49
CA ALA A 6 24.66 19.80 -6.01
C ALA A 6 25.59 18.78 -5.33
N ALA A 7 25.21 18.15 -4.20
CA ALA A 7 26.08 17.20 -3.51
C ALA A 7 25.32 15.98 -2.95
N ARG A 8 24.88 15.07 -3.84
CA ARG A 8 24.38 13.75 -3.41
C ARG A 8 25.53 12.73 -3.35
N ASN A 9 26.42 12.88 -2.37
CA ASN A 9 27.49 11.91 -2.08
C ASN A 9 27.06 10.81 -1.07
N ARG A 10 25.76 10.58 -0.92
CA ARG A 10 25.18 9.62 0.04
C ARG A 10 24.12 8.78 -0.65
N LEU A 11 24.16 7.47 -0.42
CA LEU A 11 23.18 6.49 -0.87
C LEU A 11 22.39 6.00 0.36
N PHE A 12 21.07 6.04 0.28
CA PHE A 12 20.18 5.45 1.28
C PHE A 12 19.58 4.18 0.68
N ILE A 13 19.70 3.06 1.39
CA ILE A 13 19.18 1.76 0.95
C ILE A 13 18.12 1.34 1.96
N LEU A 14 16.90 1.10 1.47
CA LEU A 14 15.80 0.52 2.24
C LEU A 14 15.65 -0.95 1.83
N VAL A 15 15.86 -1.86 2.78
CA VAL A 15 15.66 -3.30 2.57
C VAL A 15 14.27 -3.68 3.08
N LEU A 16 13.43 -4.18 2.20
CA LEU A 16 12.07 -4.63 2.48
C LEU A 16 11.94 -6.14 2.24
N GLU A 17 10.81 -6.72 2.65
CA GLU A 17 10.50 -8.08 2.25
C GLU A 17 10.44 -8.22 0.72
N ARG A 18 10.72 -9.42 0.22
CA ARG A 18 10.48 -9.74 -1.19
C ARG A 18 8.98 -9.64 -1.46
N VAL A 19 8.60 -9.00 -2.57
CA VAL A 19 7.21 -8.97 -3.04
C VAL A 19 7.00 -9.90 -4.23
N GLY A 20 5.75 -10.25 -4.51
CA GLY A 20 5.34 -10.98 -5.69
C GLY A 20 5.20 -10.07 -6.92
N GLY A 21 4.63 -10.64 -7.98
CA GLY A 21 4.36 -9.91 -9.23
C GLY A 21 3.22 -8.91 -9.13
N GLU A 22 2.81 -8.38 -10.28
CA GLU A 22 1.67 -7.48 -10.39
C GLU A 22 0.36 -8.19 -10.05
N LEU A 23 -0.68 -7.41 -9.75
CA LEU A 23 -2.02 -7.95 -9.51
C LEU A 23 -2.49 -8.72 -10.75
N LYS A 24 -2.98 -9.95 -10.54
CA LYS A 24 -3.48 -10.80 -11.63
C LYS A 24 -4.74 -10.24 -12.29
N CYS A 25 -5.63 -9.68 -11.48
CA CYS A 25 -6.85 -9.03 -11.92
C CYS A 25 -7.33 -8.05 -10.84
N TYR A 26 -7.43 -6.77 -11.17
CA TYR A 26 -7.86 -5.73 -10.22
C TYR A 26 -9.27 -5.96 -9.67
N LEU A 27 -10.16 -6.51 -10.50
CA LEU A 27 -11.55 -6.75 -10.10
C LEU A 27 -11.65 -7.84 -9.02
N THR A 28 -10.89 -8.94 -9.14
CA THR A 28 -10.90 -10.03 -8.16
C THR A 28 -10.21 -9.63 -6.86
N GLU A 29 -9.17 -8.79 -6.94
CA GLU A 29 -8.40 -8.34 -5.78
C GLU A 29 -8.98 -7.09 -5.10
N LYS A 30 -10.05 -6.49 -5.66
CA LYS A 30 -10.67 -5.26 -5.14
C LYS A 30 -11.02 -5.35 -3.66
N GLN A 31 -11.58 -6.48 -3.22
CA GLN A 31 -11.97 -6.63 -1.83
C GLN A 31 -10.75 -6.72 -0.90
N ASP A 32 -9.69 -7.42 -1.31
CA ASP A 32 -8.46 -7.50 -0.53
C ASP A 32 -7.74 -6.15 -0.49
N MET A 33 -7.75 -5.38 -1.58
CA MET A 33 -7.29 -3.98 -1.59
C MET A 33 -8.07 -3.16 -0.57
N LEU A 34 -9.40 -3.19 -0.61
CA LEU A 34 -10.23 -2.43 0.33
C LEU A 34 -9.95 -2.81 1.79
N HIS A 35 -9.79 -4.11 2.08
CA HIS A 35 -9.44 -4.56 3.43
C HIS A 35 -8.03 -4.14 3.84
N ALA A 36 -7.04 -4.19 2.95
CA ALA A 36 -5.67 -3.79 3.27
C ALA A 36 -5.58 -2.28 3.56
N TYR A 37 -6.26 -1.43 2.77
CA TYR A 37 -6.31 0.01 3.04
C TYR A 37 -7.11 0.36 4.30
N ASP A 38 -8.07 -0.48 4.69
CA ASP A 38 -8.82 -0.36 5.95
C ASP A 38 -7.90 -0.54 7.17
N GLU A 39 -6.91 -1.44 7.11
CA GLU A 39 -5.89 -1.59 8.17
C GLU A 39 -5.14 -0.26 8.42
N PHE A 40 -4.71 0.42 7.35
CA PHE A 40 -4.03 1.71 7.46
C PHE A 40 -4.97 2.80 8.00
N ALA A 41 -6.23 2.79 7.61
CA ALA A 41 -7.23 3.73 8.09
C ALA A 41 -7.49 3.59 9.59
N GLN A 42 -7.55 2.35 10.12
CA GLN A 42 -7.65 2.08 11.56
C GLN A 42 -6.43 2.59 12.34
N LEU A 43 -5.27 2.65 11.69
CA LEU A 43 -4.07 3.28 12.21
C LEU A 43 -4.00 4.79 11.94
N SER A 44 -5.08 5.43 11.48
CA SER A 44 -5.12 6.86 11.10
C SER A 44 -4.04 7.26 10.07
N VAL A 45 -3.62 6.32 9.22
CA VAL A 45 -2.68 6.54 8.12
C VAL A 45 -3.46 6.66 6.81
N ASN A 46 -3.29 7.78 6.13
CA ASN A 46 -3.90 8.04 4.83
C ASN A 46 -2.90 7.78 3.71
N LEU A 47 -3.23 6.82 2.83
CA LEU A 47 -2.45 6.43 1.67
C LEU A 47 -3.09 6.83 0.33
N CYS A 48 -4.17 7.62 0.34
CA CYS A 48 -4.95 7.86 -0.88
C CYS A 48 -4.15 8.49 -2.03
N ARG A 49 -3.07 9.20 -1.73
CA ARG A 49 -2.20 9.87 -2.71
C ARG A 49 -1.30 8.92 -3.49
N ASP A 50 -1.18 7.68 -3.03
CA ASP A 50 -0.25 6.69 -3.59
C ASP A 50 -0.89 5.38 -4.03
N ILE A 51 -2.22 5.37 -4.16
CA ILE A 51 -2.95 4.22 -4.67
C ILE A 51 -2.73 4.12 -6.18
N ARG A 52 -1.82 3.24 -6.59
CA ARG A 52 -1.46 3.00 -8.00
C ARG A 52 -1.10 1.54 -8.23
N ALA A 53 -1.28 1.08 -9.47
CA ALA A 53 -1.00 -0.29 -9.91
C ALA A 53 0.41 -0.80 -9.53
N ASN A 54 1.42 0.06 -9.66
CA ASN A 54 2.82 -0.27 -9.37
C ASN A 54 3.11 -0.42 -7.87
N ASN A 55 2.32 0.21 -7.02
CA ASN A 55 2.51 0.24 -5.56
C ASN A 55 1.69 -0.85 -4.84
N ILE A 56 0.95 -1.66 -5.59
CA ILE A 56 0.22 -2.82 -5.09
C ILE A 56 0.75 -4.07 -5.79
N ARG A 57 1.36 -4.96 -5.02
CA ARG A 57 1.97 -6.22 -5.51
C ARG A 57 1.29 -7.41 -4.87
N MET A 58 1.35 -8.56 -5.52
CA MET A 58 0.96 -9.82 -4.89
C MET A 58 1.93 -10.13 -3.74
N ALA A 59 1.44 -10.80 -2.70
CA ALA A 59 2.29 -11.40 -1.69
C ALA A 59 3.17 -12.49 -2.33
N PRO A 60 4.46 -12.59 -1.97
CA PRO A 60 5.33 -13.63 -2.49
C PRO A 60 4.88 -15.02 -2.00
N GLN A 61 5.29 -16.07 -2.72
CA GLN A 61 5.24 -17.43 -2.15
C GLN A 61 6.29 -17.57 -1.04
N SER A 62 5.93 -18.29 0.01
CA SER A 62 6.83 -18.66 1.11
C SER A 62 7.17 -20.14 1.01
N PRO A 63 8.46 -20.55 0.98
CA PRO A 63 9.69 -19.73 0.96
C PRO A 63 10.06 -19.20 -0.45
N PRO A 64 10.88 -18.13 -0.59
CA PRO A 64 11.58 -17.37 0.46
C PRO A 64 10.80 -16.16 1.01
N GLY A 65 9.56 -15.93 0.57
CA GLY A 65 8.71 -14.87 1.12
C GLY A 65 8.35 -15.09 2.59
N PHE A 66 7.97 -14.02 3.30
CA PHE A 66 7.45 -14.16 4.66
C PHE A 66 6.09 -14.86 4.67
N PRO A 67 5.81 -15.69 5.69
CA PRO A 67 4.49 -16.29 5.86
C PRO A 67 3.45 -15.18 6.08
N ARG A 68 2.22 -15.45 5.64
CA ARG A 68 1.11 -14.53 5.86
C ARG A 68 0.67 -14.64 7.31
N LEU A 69 0.78 -13.54 8.05
CA LEU A 69 0.29 -13.43 9.42
C LEU A 69 -1.03 -12.67 9.42
N ALA A 70 -1.91 -13.06 10.34
CA ALA A 70 -3.15 -12.32 10.57
C ALA A 70 -2.84 -10.96 11.20
N SER A 71 -3.51 -9.91 10.75
CA SER A 71 -3.45 -8.58 11.36
C SER A 71 -3.89 -8.67 12.82
N PRO A 72 -3.15 -8.07 13.77
CA PRO A 72 -3.58 -8.00 15.16
C PRO A 72 -4.80 -7.08 15.37
N LEU A 73 -5.14 -6.23 14.40
CA LEU A 73 -6.27 -5.30 14.49
C LEU A 73 -7.58 -5.94 14.02
N THR A 74 -7.54 -6.68 12.91
CA THR A 74 -8.76 -7.19 12.24
C THR A 74 -8.82 -8.71 12.15
N GLY A 75 -7.72 -9.41 12.45
CA GLY A 75 -7.58 -10.85 12.23
C GLY A 75 -7.49 -11.26 10.75
N ARG A 76 -7.46 -10.31 9.81
CA ARG A 76 -7.41 -10.60 8.37
C ARG A 76 -5.99 -10.92 7.91
N THR A 77 -5.88 -11.76 6.88
CA THR A 77 -4.65 -11.98 6.12
C THR A 77 -4.82 -11.42 4.71
N HIS A 78 -3.75 -10.85 4.15
CA HIS A 78 -3.78 -10.25 2.80
C HIS A 78 -2.93 -11.03 1.79
N ASN A 79 -3.45 -11.14 0.57
CA ASN A 79 -2.79 -11.71 -0.58
C ASN A 79 -1.95 -10.69 -1.34
N ILE A 80 -1.98 -9.43 -0.92
CA ILE A 80 -1.26 -8.32 -1.53
C ILE A 80 -0.22 -7.71 -0.57
N ARG A 81 0.61 -6.82 -1.11
CA ARG A 81 1.54 -5.94 -0.43
C ARG A 81 1.36 -4.53 -0.98
N ILE A 82 1.14 -3.58 -0.08
CA ILE A 82 1.16 -2.15 -0.38
C ILE A 82 2.59 -1.71 -0.09
N ILE A 83 3.28 -1.23 -1.11
CA ILE A 83 4.65 -0.73 -1.05
C ILE A 83 4.67 0.76 -1.37
N ASP A 84 5.85 1.37 -1.24
CA ASP A 84 6.07 2.79 -1.55
C ASP A 84 5.15 3.69 -0.71
N LEU A 85 5.58 3.93 0.53
CA LEU A 85 4.81 4.70 1.51
C LEU A 85 5.31 6.15 1.64
N GLU A 86 6.01 6.67 0.62
CA GLU A 86 6.64 7.99 0.71
C GLU A 86 5.63 9.14 0.83
N LEU A 87 4.41 8.96 0.28
CA LEU A 87 3.32 9.92 0.38
C LEU A 87 2.33 9.61 1.51
N ALA A 88 2.64 8.64 2.37
CA ALA A 88 1.80 8.29 3.51
C ALA A 88 1.70 9.45 4.51
N LEU A 89 0.47 9.75 4.96
CA LEU A 89 0.23 10.81 5.93
C LEU A 89 -0.42 10.23 7.19
N LYS A 90 0.21 10.44 8.36
CA LYS A 90 -0.47 10.26 9.64
C LYS A 90 -1.43 11.43 9.87
N THR A 91 -2.69 11.16 10.14
CA THR A 91 -3.74 12.18 10.26
C THR A 91 -4.56 12.02 11.53
N SER A 92 -5.34 13.04 11.89
CA SER A 92 -6.38 12.97 12.93
C SER A 92 -7.77 12.64 12.37
N PHE A 93 -7.86 12.27 11.09
CA PHE A 93 -9.14 11.94 10.46
C PHE A 93 -9.63 10.56 10.92
N THR A 94 -10.95 10.40 10.92
CA THR A 94 -11.56 9.09 11.18
C THR A 94 -11.23 8.10 10.08
N ASP A 95 -11.20 6.82 10.45
CA ASP A 95 -11.10 5.67 9.55
C ASP A 95 -12.06 5.79 8.35
N GLY A 96 -13.32 6.14 8.59
CA GLY A 96 -14.33 6.32 7.56
C GLY A 96 -14.01 7.45 6.58
N ALA A 97 -13.40 8.55 7.05
CA ALA A 97 -12.99 9.65 6.18
C ALA A 97 -11.80 9.27 5.29
N ILE A 98 -10.82 8.57 5.86
CA ILE A 98 -9.67 8.03 5.11
C ILE A 98 -10.16 7.01 4.08
N MET A 99 -11.02 6.06 4.48
CA MET A 99 -11.53 5.03 3.59
C MET A 99 -12.40 5.57 2.47
N ARG A 100 -13.16 6.65 2.67
CA ARG A 100 -13.86 7.33 1.56
C ARG A 100 -12.89 7.80 0.49
N SER A 101 -11.75 8.37 0.88
CA SER A 101 -10.72 8.82 -0.04
C SER A 101 -10.09 7.64 -0.78
N CYS A 102 -9.64 6.60 -0.06
CA CYS A 102 -9.03 5.42 -0.65
C CYS A 102 -9.98 4.70 -1.63
N LYS A 103 -11.26 4.54 -1.26
CA LYS A 103 -12.29 3.92 -2.11
C LYS A 103 -12.44 4.62 -3.47
N SER A 104 -12.32 5.95 -3.50
CA SER A 104 -12.40 6.70 -4.76
C SER A 104 -11.26 6.33 -5.72
N TYR A 105 -10.02 6.29 -5.22
CA TYR A 105 -8.85 5.96 -6.04
C TYR A 105 -8.81 4.47 -6.41
N ILE A 106 -9.19 3.57 -5.49
CA ILE A 106 -9.30 2.13 -5.81
C ILE A 106 -10.35 1.92 -6.90
N LYS A 107 -11.47 2.66 -6.88
CA LYS A 107 -12.46 2.59 -7.96
C LYS A 107 -11.85 3.00 -9.30
N MET A 108 -11.13 4.11 -9.37
CA MET A 108 -10.44 4.53 -10.60
C MET A 108 -9.47 3.45 -11.08
N LEU A 109 -8.64 2.91 -10.16
CA LEU A 109 -7.69 1.84 -10.48
C LEU A 109 -8.35 0.58 -11.06
N VAL A 110 -9.53 0.20 -10.56
CA VAL A 110 -10.22 -1.04 -10.98
C VAL A 110 -10.98 -0.89 -12.30
N TYR A 111 -11.47 0.31 -12.63
CA TYR A 111 -12.39 0.51 -13.76
C TYR A 111 -11.82 1.37 -14.90
N ASP A 112 -10.73 2.10 -14.68
CA ASP A 112 -10.09 2.95 -15.70
C ASP A 112 -8.87 2.26 -16.37
N LEU A 113 -8.67 0.96 -16.12
CA LEU A 113 -7.67 0.08 -16.76
C LEU A 113 -8.33 -1.00 -17.61
#